data_AF-A0AAV0XZN0-F1
#
_entry.id   AF-A0AAV0XZN0-F1
#
_cell.length_a   1.000
_cell.length_b   1.000
_cell.length_c   1.000
_cell.angle_alpha   90.00
_cell.angle_beta   90.00
_cell.angle_gamma   90.00
#
_symmetry.space_group_name_H-M   'P 1'
#
loop_
_entity.id
_entity.type
_entity.pdbx_description
1 polymer ?
#
loop_
_entity_poly.entity_id
_entity_poly.type
_entity_poly.pdbx_seq_one_letter_code
_entity_poly.pdbx_strand_id
1 'polypeptide(L)'
;MRQNYLTSLLLLKLKTNLQKNQKIKSFNTLDEKWTYVFQTADIDGDFPNLKIVVEFLMCIPGSNANVERIFSDMNNLWTDDKSRFDVKTVKAMLVVKHFFTEDCSGFHDFLLGNKKLLKHIDSSEKYLPKESKTVILNTQASTSNTC
;
A
#
# COMPACT_ATOMS: atom_id res chain seq x y z
N MET A 1 34.62 14.39 15.29
CA MET A 1 34.43 13.33 16.32
C MET A 1 33.29 13.59 17.32
N ARG A 2 32.93 14.83 17.71
CA ARG A 2 31.85 15.10 18.70
C ARG A 2 30.42 14.80 18.21
N GLN A 3 30.13 14.93 16.91
CA GLN A 3 28.75 14.73 16.39
C GLN A 3 28.24 13.29 16.53
N ASN A 4 29.12 12.29 16.42
CA ASN A 4 28.77 10.86 16.50
C ASN A 4 28.44 10.40 17.93
N TYR A 5 28.96 11.09 18.95
CA TYR A 5 28.66 10.79 20.35
C TYR A 5 27.30 11.35 20.77
N LEU A 6 26.92 12.52 20.24
CA LEU A 6 25.62 13.13 20.54
C LEU A 6 24.48 12.34 19.90
N THR A 7 24.63 11.87 18.65
CA THR A 7 23.65 10.99 18.01
C THR A 7 23.54 9.64 18.71
N SER A 8 24.65 9.03 19.15
CA SER A 8 24.60 7.75 19.89
C SER A 8 23.92 7.89 21.26
N LEU A 9 24.15 9.01 21.97
CA LEU A 9 23.52 9.27 23.27
C LEU A 9 22.01 9.53 23.15
N LEU A 10 21.60 10.25 22.10
CA LEU A 10 20.19 10.56 21.83
C LEU A 10 19.41 9.30 21.47
N LEU A 11 19.98 8.45 20.59
CA LEU A 11 19.42 7.15 20.24
C LEU A 11 19.33 6.20 21.46
N LEU A 12 20.34 6.22 22.33
CA LEU A 12 20.32 5.41 23.55
C LEU A 12 19.24 5.87 24.54
N LYS A 13 19.06 7.18 24.70
CA LYS A 13 17.98 7.76 25.53
C LYS A 13 16.60 7.42 24.98
N LEU A 14 16.40 7.56 23.67
CA LEU A 14 15.16 7.14 22.99
C LEU A 14 14.87 5.66 23.22
N LYS A 15 15.85 4.79 22.98
CA LYS A 15 15.71 3.34 23.19
C LYS A 15 15.32 3.01 24.63
N THR A 16 15.96 3.66 25.60
CA THR A 16 15.72 3.41 27.03
C THR A 16 14.35 3.93 27.47
N ASN A 17 13.91 5.08 26.97
CA ASN A 17 12.58 5.64 27.25
C ASN A 17 11.46 4.79 26.63
N LEU A 18 11.65 4.31 25.39
CA LEU A 18 10.69 3.40 24.75
C LEU A 18 10.59 2.05 25.48
N GLN A 19 11.72 1.47 25.89
CA GLN A 19 11.76 0.19 26.61
C GLN A 19 11.15 0.23 28.01
N LYS A 20 11.19 1.40 28.67
CA LYS A 20 10.57 1.62 29.98
C LYS A 20 9.07 1.89 29.90
N ASN A 21 8.52 2.19 28.72
CA ASN A 21 7.11 2.50 28.56
C ASN A 21 6.26 1.22 28.58
N GLN A 22 5.68 0.91 29.74
CA GLN A 22 4.87 -0.29 29.95
C GLN A 22 3.65 -0.35 29.01
N LYS A 23 3.13 0.81 28.58
CA LYS A 23 2.00 0.91 27.64
C LYS A 23 2.38 0.55 26.21
N ILE A 24 3.63 0.75 25.79
CA ILE A 24 4.10 0.30 24.47
C ILE A 24 4.18 -1.25 24.42
N LYS A 25 4.52 -1.87 25.54
CA LYS A 25 4.63 -3.34 25.64
C LYS A 25 3.28 -4.06 25.59
N SER A 26 2.17 -3.38 25.89
CA SER A 26 0.83 -3.98 25.86
C SER A 26 0.22 -4.05 24.46
N PHE A 27 0.76 -3.34 23.47
CA PHE A 27 0.27 -3.42 22.10
C PHE A 27 0.81 -4.65 21.37
N ASN A 28 -0.04 -5.29 20.57
CA ASN A 28 0.32 -6.52 19.87
C ASN A 28 0.89 -6.23 18.49
N THR A 29 0.43 -5.18 17.84
CA THR A 29 0.83 -4.84 16.48
C THR A 29 1.87 -3.72 16.46
N LEU A 30 2.58 -3.57 15.34
CA LEU A 30 3.60 -2.54 15.18
C LEU A 30 2.97 -1.16 14.88
N ASP A 31 1.84 -1.16 14.18
CA ASP A 31 1.06 0.04 13.86
C ASP A 31 0.45 0.67 15.11
N GLU A 32 -0.12 -0.12 16.03
CA GLU A 32 -0.59 0.40 17.33
C GLU A 32 0.53 1.06 18.13
N LYS A 33 1.73 0.46 18.14
CA LYS A 33 2.90 0.98 18.86
C LYS A 33 3.35 2.33 18.31
N TRP A 34 3.52 2.43 16.99
CA TRP A 34 3.94 3.68 16.36
C TRP A 34 2.86 4.75 16.42
N THR A 35 1.60 4.37 16.27
CA THR A 35 0.46 5.29 16.44
C THR A 35 0.47 5.90 17.85
N TYR A 36 0.65 5.09 18.89
CA TYR A 36 0.77 5.58 20.26
C TYR A 36 1.97 6.51 20.46
N VAL A 37 3.11 6.17 19.86
CA VAL A 37 4.32 7.01 19.91
C VAL A 37 4.08 8.38 19.27
N PHE A 38 3.45 8.43 18.09
CA PHE A 38 3.11 9.70 17.42
C PHE A 38 2.04 10.51 18.16
N GLN A 39 1.14 9.87 18.90
CA GLN A 39 0.14 10.57 19.71
C GLN A 39 0.70 11.13 21.02
N THR A 40 1.72 10.47 21.58
CA THR A 40 2.23 10.78 22.93
C THR A 40 3.44 11.70 22.91
N ALA A 41 4.27 11.62 21.87
CA ALA A 41 5.46 12.43 21.74
C ALA A 41 5.23 13.58 20.75
N ASP A 42 5.74 14.77 21.07
CA ASP A 42 5.82 15.91 20.16
C ASP A 42 6.93 15.68 19.11
N ILE A 43 6.70 14.69 18.26
CA ILE A 43 7.68 14.19 17.29
C ILE A 43 7.94 15.22 16.18
N ASP A 44 6.97 16.08 15.87
CA ASP A 44 7.13 17.11 14.86
C ASP A 44 8.14 18.20 15.31
N GLY A 45 8.29 18.42 16.62
CA GLY A 45 9.31 19.29 17.20
C GLY A 45 10.69 18.64 17.28
N ASP A 46 10.80 17.45 17.87
CA ASP A 46 12.09 16.81 18.17
C ASP A 46 12.67 16.01 16.98
N PHE A 47 11.81 15.44 16.12
CA PHE A 47 12.19 14.52 15.04
C PHE A 47 11.27 14.60 13.81
N PRO A 48 11.27 15.73 13.06
CA PRO A 48 10.33 15.96 11.96
C PRO A 48 10.39 14.89 10.85
N ASN A 49 11.56 14.25 10.67
CA ASN A 49 11.74 13.22 9.63
C ASN A 49 11.43 11.80 10.11
N LEU A 50 11.25 11.58 11.42
CA LEU A 50 11.04 10.23 11.95
C LEU A 50 9.71 9.64 11.47
N LYS A 51 8.67 10.47 11.39
CA LYS A 51 7.37 10.07 10.87
C LYS A 51 7.45 9.53 9.45
N ILE A 52 8.12 10.27 8.56
CA ILE A 52 8.32 9.88 7.16
C ILE A 52 9.04 8.52 7.08
N VAL A 53 10.14 8.35 7.83
CA VAL A 53 10.91 7.10 7.82
C VAL A 53 10.08 5.92 8.30
N VAL A 54 9.30 6.09 9.37
CA VAL A 54 8.44 5.03 9.91
C VAL A 54 7.31 4.69 8.93
N GLU A 55 6.68 5.68 8.30
CA GLU A 55 5.66 5.45 7.26
C GLU A 55 6.21 4.58 6.12
N PHE A 56 7.39 4.92 5.59
CA PHE A 56 8.05 4.12 4.56
C PHE A 56 8.38 2.71 5.03
N LEU A 57 8.91 2.56 6.25
CA LEU A 57 9.26 1.26 6.80
C LEU A 57 8.02 0.38 6.98
N MET A 58 6.89 0.95 7.39
CA MET A 58 5.62 0.25 7.58
C MET A 58 4.97 -0.18 6.27
N CYS A 59 5.29 0.48 5.15
CA CYS A 59 4.85 0.05 3.82
C CYS A 59 5.62 -1.18 3.29
N ILE A 60 6.76 -1.52 3.89
CA ILE A 60 7.57 -2.66 3.47
C ILE A 60 7.11 -3.90 4.26
N PRO A 61 6.55 -4.92 3.60
CA PRO A 61 6.16 -6.15 4.28
C PRO A 61 7.42 -6.86 4.80
N GLY A 62 7.40 -7.28 6.08
CA GLY A 62 8.52 -8.00 6.70
C GLY A 62 8.70 -9.45 6.22
N SER A 63 7.82 -9.94 5.34
CA SER A 63 7.84 -11.30 4.80
C SER A 63 7.21 -11.36 3.41
N ASN A 64 7.71 -12.26 2.58
CA ASN A 64 7.16 -12.56 1.26
C ASN A 64 5.87 -13.40 1.33
N ALA A 65 5.48 -13.92 2.51
CA ALA A 65 4.33 -14.80 2.67
C ALA A 65 3.01 -14.22 2.10
N ASN A 66 2.81 -12.90 2.21
CA ASN A 66 1.63 -12.26 1.65
C ASN A 66 1.64 -12.27 0.11
N VAL A 67 2.80 -12.05 -0.49
CA VAL A 67 2.98 -12.08 -1.95
C VAL A 67 2.86 -13.51 -2.47
N GLU A 68 3.47 -14.48 -1.77
CA GLU A 68 3.37 -15.90 -2.10
C GLU A 68 1.92 -16.41 -2.03
N ARG A 69 1.13 -15.93 -1.06
CA ARG A 69 -0.30 -16.24 -0.99
C ARG A 69 -1.04 -15.72 -2.23
N ILE A 70 -0.78 -14.49 -2.64
CA ILE A 70 -1.38 -13.91 -3.86
C ILE A 70 -0.97 -14.73 -5.10
N PHE A 71 0.29 -15.16 -5.20
CA PHE A 71 0.76 -16.00 -6.31
C PHE A 71 0.13 -17.39 -6.32
N SER A 72 -0.06 -18.00 -5.15
CA SER A 72 -0.78 -19.27 -5.03
C SER A 72 -2.24 -19.12 -5.48
N ASP A 73 -2.92 -18.07 -5.03
CA ASP A 73 -4.30 -17.77 -5.46
C ASP A 73 -4.38 -17.46 -6.96
N MET A 74 -3.38 -16.77 -7.51
CA MET A 74 -3.27 -16.52 -8.94
C MET A 74 -3.13 -17.82 -9.74
N ASN A 75 -2.27 -18.74 -9.29
CA ASN A 75 -2.09 -20.04 -9.93
C ASN A 75 -3.36 -20.91 -9.85
N ASN A 76 -4.10 -20.83 -8.74
CA ASN A 76 -5.39 -21.52 -8.60
C ASN A 76 -6.47 -20.97 -9.54
N LEU A 77 -6.47 -19.66 -9.80
CA LEU A 77 -7.36 -19.03 -10.78
C LEU A 77 -6.93 -19.29 -12.23
N TRP A 78 -5.64 -19.57 -12.44
CA TRP A 78 -5.00 -19.74 -13.74
C TRP A 78 -4.53 -21.19 -13.95
N THR A 79 -5.44 -22.16 -13.83
CA THR A 79 -5.15 -23.58 -14.14
C THR A 79 -5.40 -23.89 -15.61
N ASP A 80 -4.66 -24.85 -16.17
CA ASP A 80 -4.76 -25.26 -17.59
C ASP A 80 -6.16 -25.83 -17.97
N ASP A 81 -6.90 -26.35 -16.98
CA ASP A 81 -8.23 -26.93 -17.16
C ASP A 81 -9.36 -25.87 -17.20
N LYS A 82 -9.08 -24.63 -16.78
CA LYS A 82 -10.02 -23.51 -16.77
C LYS A 82 -9.59 -22.52 -17.86
N SER A 83 -10.53 -22.09 -18.69
CA SER A 83 -10.33 -21.09 -19.75
C SER A 83 -9.44 -19.94 -19.27
N ARG A 84 -8.30 -19.71 -19.95
CA ARG A 84 -7.30 -18.68 -19.62
C ARG A 84 -7.96 -17.30 -19.52
N PHE A 85 -8.21 -16.84 -18.30
CA PHE A 85 -8.69 -15.49 -18.05
C PHE A 85 -7.64 -14.46 -18.49
N ASP A 86 -8.08 -13.32 -19.04
CA ASP A 86 -7.17 -12.22 -19.28
C ASP A 86 -6.53 -11.74 -17.96
N VAL A 87 -5.28 -11.29 -18.02
CA VAL A 87 -4.52 -10.84 -16.85
C VAL A 87 -5.26 -9.72 -16.12
N LYS A 88 -5.98 -8.86 -16.85
CA LYS A 88 -6.81 -7.79 -16.26
C LYS A 88 -7.93 -8.36 -15.38
N THR A 89 -8.55 -9.46 -15.82
CA THR A 89 -9.63 -10.15 -15.10
C THR A 89 -9.10 -10.84 -13.85
N VAL A 90 -7.98 -11.57 -13.97
CA VAL A 90 -7.33 -12.23 -12.82
C VAL A 90 -6.93 -11.20 -11.77
N LYS A 91 -6.34 -10.07 -12.20
CA LYS A 91 -6.00 -8.96 -11.31
C LYS A 91 -7.23 -8.41 -10.58
N ALA A 92 -8.34 -8.19 -11.29
CA ALA A 92 -9.57 -7.69 -10.67
C ALA A 92 -10.13 -8.69 -9.64
N MET A 93 -10.12 -10.00 -9.95
CA MET A 93 -10.56 -11.05 -9.03
C MET A 93 -9.70 -11.12 -7.76
N LEU A 94 -8.37 -11.06 -7.90
CA LEU A 94 -7.45 -11.05 -6.76
C LEU A 94 -7.66 -9.81 -5.87
N VAL A 95 -7.89 -8.64 -6.48
CA VAL A 95 -8.22 -7.42 -5.72
C VAL A 95 -9.51 -7.62 -4.93
N VAL A 96 -10.57 -8.12 -5.56
CA VAL A 96 -11.83 -8.36 -4.85
C VAL A 96 -11.65 -9.36 -3.70
N LYS A 97 -10.92 -10.46 -3.93
CA LYS A 97 -10.68 -11.51 -2.93
C LYS A 97 -9.86 -11.04 -1.73
N HIS A 98 -8.88 -10.16 -1.92
CA HIS A 98 -7.95 -9.76 -0.85
C HIS A 98 -8.28 -8.44 -0.16
N PHE A 99 -8.96 -7.52 -0.84
CA PHE A 99 -9.28 -6.21 -0.26
C PHE A 99 -10.67 -6.14 0.37
N PHE A 100 -11.58 -7.04 0.04
CA PHE A 100 -12.87 -7.14 0.69
C PHE A 100 -12.84 -8.31 1.67
N THR A 101 -12.91 -7.99 2.96
CA THR A 101 -12.89 -8.96 4.07
C THR A 101 -14.27 -9.44 4.48
N GLU A 102 -15.31 -8.78 3.97
CA GLU A 102 -16.71 -9.13 4.23
C GLU A 102 -17.06 -10.48 3.61
N ASP A 103 -18.00 -11.19 4.23
CA ASP A 103 -18.62 -12.34 3.61
C ASP A 103 -19.53 -11.91 2.44
N CYS A 104 -20.08 -12.87 1.70
CA CYS A 104 -20.93 -12.55 0.54
C CYS A 104 -22.14 -11.67 0.94
N SER A 105 -22.68 -11.86 2.14
CA SER A 105 -23.81 -11.11 2.68
C SER A 105 -23.41 -9.65 2.96
N GLY A 106 -22.33 -9.44 3.71
CA GLY A 106 -21.81 -8.11 4.01
C GLY A 106 -21.33 -7.38 2.75
N PHE A 107 -20.75 -8.10 1.79
CA PHE A 107 -20.39 -7.52 0.50
C PHE A 107 -21.63 -7.09 -0.32
N HIS A 108 -22.69 -7.90 -0.30
CA HIS A 108 -23.95 -7.54 -0.94
C HIS A 108 -24.54 -6.26 -0.31
N ASP A 109 -24.56 -6.18 1.02
CA ASP A 109 -25.08 -5.01 1.72
C ASP A 109 -24.20 -3.76 1.47
N PHE A 110 -22.88 -3.94 1.39
CA PHE A 110 -21.93 -2.90 0.98
C PHE A 110 -22.24 -2.38 -0.44
N LEU A 111 -22.51 -3.29 -1.39
CA LEU A 111 -22.87 -2.90 -2.75
C LEU A 111 -24.19 -2.11 -2.77
N LEU A 112 -25.21 -2.55 -2.03
CA LEU A 112 -26.49 -1.84 -1.91
C LEU A 112 -26.33 -0.45 -1.28
N GLY A 113 -25.43 -0.31 -0.31
CA GLY A 113 -25.09 0.98 0.30
C GLY A 113 -24.41 1.95 -0.67
N ASN A 114 -23.74 1.45 -1.71
CA ASN A 114 -22.97 2.26 -2.65
C ASN A 114 -23.62 2.36 -4.05
N LYS A 115 -24.68 3.18 -4.14
CA LYS A 115 -25.43 3.41 -5.40
C LYS A 115 -24.56 3.86 -6.58
N LYS A 116 -23.48 4.61 -6.32
CA LYS A 116 -22.56 5.06 -7.37
C LYS A 116 -21.79 3.88 -7.96
N LEU A 117 -21.28 2.99 -7.11
CA LEU A 117 -20.59 1.78 -7.54
C LEU A 117 -21.54 0.86 -8.33
N LEU A 118 -22.76 0.64 -7.84
CA LEU A 118 -23.78 -0.13 -8.56
C LEU A 118 -24.06 0.43 -9.95
N LYS A 119 -24.23 1.76 -10.06
CA LYS A 119 -24.42 2.40 -11.37
C LYS A 119 -23.24 2.15 -12.31
N HIS A 120 -22.00 2.17 -11.81
CA HIS A 120 -20.83 1.86 -12.63
C HIS A 120 -20.72 0.38 -13.02
N ILE A 121 -21.17 -0.53 -12.16
CA ILE A 121 -21.21 -1.97 -12.45
C ILE A 121 -22.25 -2.26 -13.54
N ASP A 122 -23.42 -1.64 -13.46
CA ASP A 122 -24.52 -1.82 -14.42
C ASP A 122 -24.26 -1.08 -15.75
N SER A 123 -23.58 0.07 -15.67
CA SER A 123 -23.31 0.91 -16.83
C SER A 123 -22.52 0.19 -17.93
N SER A 124 -22.94 0.41 -19.18
CA SER A 124 -22.22 -0.03 -20.37
C SER A 124 -20.90 0.73 -20.59
N GLU A 125 -20.67 1.84 -19.87
CA GLU A 125 -19.40 2.60 -19.90
C GLU A 125 -18.18 1.74 -19.60
N LYS A 126 -18.36 0.63 -18.85
CA LYS A 126 -17.27 -0.30 -18.53
C LYS A 126 -16.66 -0.99 -19.75
N TYR A 127 -17.39 -1.06 -20.87
CA TYR A 127 -16.94 -1.64 -22.14
C TYR A 127 -16.36 -0.60 -23.10
N LEU A 128 -16.48 0.70 -22.78
CA LEU A 128 -15.95 1.74 -23.63
C LEU A 128 -14.42 1.79 -23.51
N PRO A 129 -13.69 2.00 -24.61
CA PRO A 129 -12.24 2.17 -24.58
C PRO A 129 -11.89 3.35 -23.66
N LYS A 130 -11.07 3.11 -22.64
CA LYS A 130 -10.48 4.20 -21.86
C LYS A 130 -9.41 4.85 -22.72
N GLU A 131 -9.56 6.13 -23.06
CA GLU A 131 -8.51 6.89 -23.72
C GLU A 131 -7.23 6.79 -22.90
N SER A 132 -6.24 6.10 -23.47
CA SER A 132 -4.89 6.07 -22.93
C SER A 132 -4.39 7.51 -22.92
N LYS A 133 -3.97 8.02 -21.75
CA LYS A 133 -3.15 9.21 -21.69
C LYS A 133 -1.86 8.91 -22.45
N THR A 134 -1.83 9.25 -23.73
CA THR A 134 -0.63 9.22 -24.55
C THR A 134 0.36 10.16 -23.87
N VAL A 135 1.38 9.58 -23.24
CA VAL A 135 2.59 10.32 -22.90
C VAL A 135 3.22 10.69 -24.23
N ILE A 136 2.95 11.91 -24.70
CA ILE A 136 3.65 12.46 -25.86
C ILE A 136 5.11 12.65 -25.42
N LEU A 137 5.98 11.72 -25.82
CA LEU A 137 7.41 11.96 -25.83
C LEU A 137 7.67 12.98 -26.95
N ASN A 138 7.81 14.24 -26.58
CA ASN A 138 8.37 15.27 -27.44
C ASN A 138 9.84 14.92 -27.70
N THR A 139 10.15 14.35 -28.85
CA THR A 139 11.50 14.48 -29.43
C THR A 139 11.42 15.58 -30.48
N GLN A 140 12.07 16.69 -30.14
CA GLN A 140 12.19 17.89 -30.95
C GLN A 140 12.79 17.55 -32.32
N ALA A 141 12.19 18.15 -33.35
CA ALA A 141 12.77 18.25 -34.67
C ALA A 141 14.08 19.05 -34.58
N SER A 142 15.20 18.38 -34.83
CA SER A 142 16.46 19.02 -35.15
C SER A 142 16.54 19.17 -36.66
N THR A 143 16.35 20.40 -37.11
CA THR A 143 16.76 20.89 -38.42
C THR A 143 18.27 20.65 -38.62
N SER A 144 18.64 20.01 -39.73
CA SER A 144 19.89 20.33 -40.43
C SER A 144 19.76 19.93 -41.90
N ASN A 145 19.61 20.95 -42.74
CA ASN A 145 19.99 20.91 -44.16
C ASN A 145 21.45 20.42 -44.27
N THR A 146 21.82 19.72 -45.35
CA THR A 146 22.72 20.20 -46.44
C THR A 146 23.07 19.01 -47.37
N CYS A 147 23.05 19.30 -48.68
CA CYS A 147 23.39 18.48 -49.86
C CYS A 147 22.40 17.41 -50.29
#